data_AF-A0A1A8DCZ0-F1
#
_entry.id   AF-A0A1A8DCZ0-F1
#
_cell.length_a   1.000
_cell.length_b   1.000
_cell.length_c   1.000
_cell.angle_alpha   90.00
_cell.angle_beta   90.00
_cell.angle_gamma   90.00
#
_symmetry.space_group_name_H-M   'P 1'
#
loop_
_entity.id
_entity.type
_entity.pdbx_description
1 polymer ?
#
loop_
_entity_poly.entity_id
_entity_poly.type
_entity_poly.pdbx_seq_one_letter_code
_entity_poly.pdbx_strand_id
1 'polypeptide(L)'
;MSLVLNDLLVCCRGLENDKATERKKEAECFRRLIRAPETMQELDRTSATKAKGSQQLTWDAVFRFLQRYLQKETEVMQSSKSKVTQTTLATRQKKMNEMCSLMKYFICSANKRGPRLKCSELLKHVMEVLQSPYCCSAYGKNYSSLLLKNVLSVRKYWCDITPQQWQSLLDLFCSLFNSSSRSINRVLLSRVIHTVVKGCCSQTDGGNHTLFSFFSKALLNVRQEKHLPVLEHLVSALNIFSRCAAMNSRMRVCHLGEELLPPLLYVWADTRPSAPLKEEIVEFFNLQLCVHHPRGAKTQDSGAHAEDWTRWRQLLYNLYDTLVREIG
;
A
#
# COMPACT_ATOMS: atom_id res chain seq x y z
N MET A 1 5.69 37.91 -6.06
CA MET A 1 5.80 36.73 -5.17
C MET A 1 5.99 37.25 -3.76
N SER A 2 5.33 36.71 -2.74
CA SER A 2 5.54 37.18 -1.36
C SER A 2 6.98 36.91 -0.91
N LEU A 3 7.48 37.68 0.06
CA LEU A 3 8.84 37.51 0.59
C LEU A 3 9.06 36.08 1.11
N VAL A 4 8.09 35.54 1.87
CA VAL A 4 8.15 34.18 2.42
C VAL A 4 8.22 33.09 1.35
N LEU A 5 7.52 33.25 0.22
CA LEU A 5 7.61 32.29 -0.90
C LEU A 5 8.91 32.46 -1.70
N ASN A 6 9.44 33.67 -1.78
CA ASN A 6 10.74 33.91 -2.40
C ASN A 6 11.86 33.23 -1.58
N ASP A 7 11.84 33.38 -0.26
CA ASP A 7 12.80 32.72 0.62
C ASP A 7 12.71 31.19 0.52
N LEU A 8 11.48 30.65 0.48
CA LEU A 8 11.27 29.22 0.24
C LEU A 8 11.79 28.79 -1.14
N LEU A 9 11.56 29.58 -2.19
CA LEU A 9 12.03 29.27 -3.55
C LEU A 9 13.56 29.23 -3.63
N VAL A 10 14.23 30.22 -3.03
CA VAL A 10 15.70 30.26 -2.95
C VAL A 10 16.21 29.02 -2.21
N CYS A 11 15.60 28.69 -1.07
CA CYS A 11 15.94 27.50 -0.30
C CYS A 11 15.71 26.21 -1.11
N CYS A 12 14.60 26.09 -1.86
CA CYS A 12 14.30 24.96 -2.73
C CYS A 12 15.37 24.76 -3.82
N ARG A 13 15.83 25.85 -4.47
CA ARG A 13 16.94 25.78 -5.43
C ARG A 13 18.24 25.33 -4.77
N GLY A 14 18.45 25.74 -3.51
CA GLY A 14 19.55 25.31 -2.67
C GLY A 14 19.57 23.81 -2.36
N LEU A 15 18.42 23.14 -2.32
CA LEU A 15 18.34 21.68 -2.16
C LEU A 15 18.98 20.91 -3.32
N GLU A 16 19.07 21.52 -4.50
CA GLU A 16 19.71 20.94 -5.68
C GLU A 16 21.20 21.29 -5.78
N ASN A 17 21.80 21.98 -4.80
CA ASN A 17 23.20 22.39 -4.83
C ASN A 17 24.16 21.20 -4.98
N ASP A 18 25.30 21.35 -5.65
CA ASP A 18 26.29 20.28 -5.79
C ASP A 18 27.07 20.02 -4.49
N LYS A 19 27.26 21.05 -3.68
CA LYS A 19 27.96 20.96 -2.39
C LYS A 19 27.05 20.32 -1.33
N ALA A 20 27.50 19.20 -0.77
CA ALA A 20 26.74 18.45 0.24
C ALA A 20 26.46 19.26 1.54
N THR A 21 27.40 20.12 1.94
CA THR A 21 27.24 20.99 3.12
C THR A 21 26.16 22.04 2.90
N GLU A 22 26.13 22.67 1.72
CA GLU A 22 25.08 23.63 1.35
C GLU A 22 23.72 22.94 1.27
N ARG A 23 23.61 21.77 0.60
CA ARG A 23 22.34 21.01 0.59
C ARG A 23 21.83 20.68 1.98
N LYS A 24 22.72 20.30 2.90
CA LYS A 24 22.34 20.00 4.29
C LYS A 24 21.80 21.25 5.00
N LYS A 25 22.50 22.38 4.89
CA LYS A 25 22.08 23.67 5.44
C LYS A 25 20.72 24.10 4.88
N GLU A 26 20.52 23.96 3.57
CA GLU A 26 19.27 24.31 2.91
C GLU A 26 18.14 23.35 3.29
N ALA A 27 18.41 22.05 3.49
CA ALA A 27 17.41 21.12 4.00
C ALA A 27 16.94 21.46 5.43
N GLU A 28 17.84 21.95 6.29
CA GLU A 28 17.50 22.45 7.63
C GLU A 28 16.71 23.77 7.56
N CYS A 29 17.11 24.69 6.68
CA CYS A 29 16.38 25.93 6.42
C CYS A 29 14.97 25.66 5.88
N PHE A 30 14.84 24.75 4.92
CA PHE A 30 13.57 24.33 4.32
C PHE A 30 12.62 23.80 5.40
N ARG A 31 13.10 22.95 6.31
CA ARG A 31 12.29 22.44 7.44
C ARG A 31 11.70 23.54 8.30
N ARG A 32 12.47 24.60 8.55
CA ARG A 32 12.01 25.76 9.31
C ARG A 32 10.96 26.55 8.52
N LEU A 33 11.22 26.84 7.25
CA LEU A 33 10.32 27.62 6.40
C LEU A 33 8.97 26.93 6.19
N ILE A 34 8.96 25.62 5.95
CA ILE A 34 7.71 24.85 5.72
C ILE A 34 6.91 24.57 7.01
N ARG A 35 7.49 24.88 8.18
CA ARG A 35 6.78 24.88 9.47
C ARG A 35 6.13 26.22 9.79
N ALA A 36 6.57 27.30 9.15
CA ALA A 36 6.01 28.63 9.38
C ALA A 36 4.56 28.70 8.87
N PRO A 37 3.60 29.15 9.71
CA PRO A 37 2.20 29.30 9.29
C PRO A 37 2.02 30.19 8.07
N GLU A 38 2.74 31.31 7.99
CA GLU A 38 2.65 32.26 6.87
C GLU A 38 3.04 31.61 5.53
N THR A 39 4.15 30.87 5.50
CA THR A 39 4.60 30.13 4.32
C THR A 39 3.54 29.13 3.86
N MET A 40 2.97 28.37 4.79
CA MET A 40 1.95 27.38 4.50
C MET A 40 0.66 28.02 3.95
N GLN A 41 0.21 29.13 4.54
CA GLN A 41 -0.98 29.85 4.10
C GLN A 41 -0.80 30.43 2.69
N GLU A 42 0.36 31.01 2.41
CA GLU A 42 0.61 31.55 1.08
C GLU A 42 0.76 30.44 0.03
N LEU A 43 1.40 29.30 0.35
CA LEU A 43 1.41 28.13 -0.54
C LEU A 43 0.00 27.61 -0.85
N ASP A 44 -0.91 27.62 0.14
CA ASP A 44 -2.30 27.25 -0.10
C ASP A 44 -3.01 28.23 -1.03
N ARG A 45 -2.77 29.54 -0.84
CA ARG A 45 -3.34 30.60 -1.68
C ARG A 45 -2.87 30.50 -3.12
N THR A 46 -1.56 30.36 -3.34
CA THR A 46 -0.99 30.27 -4.69
C THR A 46 -1.38 28.97 -5.38
N SER A 47 -1.44 27.85 -4.65
CA SER A 47 -1.84 26.55 -5.21
C SER A 47 -3.34 26.45 -5.52
N ALA A 48 -4.18 27.25 -4.84
CA ALA A 48 -5.61 27.36 -5.17
C ALA A 48 -5.86 28.22 -6.43
N THR A 49 -4.94 29.14 -6.74
CA THR A 49 -5.11 30.10 -7.82
C THR A 49 -4.77 29.44 -9.17
N LYS A 50 -5.79 29.11 -9.97
CA LYS A 50 -5.64 28.49 -11.31
C LYS A 50 -5.14 29.46 -12.40
N ALA A 51 -4.63 30.64 -12.04
CA ALA A 51 -4.20 31.65 -13.00
C ALA A 51 -2.99 31.13 -13.80
N LYS A 52 -3.25 30.67 -15.02
CA LYS A 52 -2.23 30.28 -16.00
C LYS A 52 -1.28 31.46 -16.21
N GLY A 53 0.02 31.23 -16.01
CA GLY A 53 1.07 32.23 -16.20
C GLY A 53 1.60 32.91 -14.94
N SER A 54 1.04 32.64 -13.75
CA SER A 54 1.66 33.15 -12.52
C SER A 54 2.96 32.36 -12.22
N GLN A 55 4.10 33.05 -12.17
CA GLN A 55 5.40 32.48 -11.75
C GLN A 55 5.44 32.13 -10.25
N GLN A 56 4.30 31.92 -9.61
CA GLN A 56 4.21 31.73 -8.17
C GLN A 56 4.57 30.30 -7.77
N LEU A 57 5.25 30.18 -6.63
CA LEU A 57 5.62 28.89 -6.06
C LEU A 57 4.36 28.19 -5.51
N THR A 58 4.16 26.94 -5.89
CA THR A 58 3.02 26.09 -5.48
C THR A 58 3.48 24.86 -4.72
N TRP A 59 2.56 24.18 -4.03
CA TRP A 59 2.83 22.90 -3.38
C TRP A 59 3.42 21.86 -4.35
N ASP A 60 2.88 21.72 -5.57
CA ASP A 60 3.42 20.80 -6.57
C ASP A 60 4.85 21.18 -7.01
N ALA A 61 5.15 22.48 -7.11
CA ALA A 61 6.49 22.93 -7.47
C ALA A 61 7.51 22.61 -6.36
N VAL A 62 7.14 22.86 -5.09
CA VAL A 62 7.97 22.49 -3.94
C VAL A 62 8.17 20.98 -3.85
N PHE A 63 7.13 20.20 -4.14
CA PHE A 63 7.22 18.74 -4.17
C PHE A 63 8.29 18.28 -5.17
N ARG A 64 8.31 18.84 -6.38
CA ARG A 64 9.34 18.53 -7.39
C ARG A 64 10.77 18.80 -6.90
N PHE A 65 11.00 19.91 -6.19
CA PHE A 65 12.31 20.17 -5.58
C PHE A 65 12.68 19.10 -4.54
N LEU A 66 11.73 18.68 -3.70
CA LEU A 66 11.97 17.61 -2.72
C LEU A 66 12.22 16.23 -3.36
N GLN A 67 11.56 15.92 -4.46
CA GLN A 67 11.80 14.70 -5.23
C GLN A 67 13.24 14.66 -5.76
N ARG A 68 13.69 15.76 -6.36
CA ARG A 68 15.07 15.89 -6.88
C ARG A 68 16.11 15.90 -5.77
N TYR A 69 15.83 16.53 -4.64
CA TYR A 69 16.67 16.47 -3.45
C TYR A 69 16.87 15.02 -2.98
N LEU A 70 15.78 14.26 -2.84
CA LEU A 70 15.86 12.85 -2.47
C LEU A 70 16.67 12.05 -3.48
N GLN A 71 16.41 12.23 -4.78
CA GLN A 71 17.13 11.56 -5.85
C GLN A 71 18.64 11.84 -5.75
N LYS A 72 19.02 13.12 -5.70
CA LYS A 72 20.42 13.55 -5.65
C LYS A 72 21.15 13.00 -4.42
N GLU A 73 20.51 13.04 -3.25
CA GLU A 73 21.12 12.48 -2.04
C GLU A 73 21.23 10.95 -2.10
N THR A 74 20.30 10.28 -2.74
CA THR A 74 20.32 8.83 -2.93
C THR A 74 21.45 8.42 -3.88
N GLU A 75 21.62 9.12 -5.00
CA GLU A 75 22.69 8.90 -5.97
C GLU A 75 24.08 9.08 -5.35
N VAL A 76 24.25 10.11 -4.51
CA VAL A 76 25.49 10.34 -3.74
C VAL A 76 25.76 9.20 -2.76
N MET A 77 24.74 8.71 -2.06
CA MET A 77 24.89 7.59 -1.12
C MET A 77 25.20 6.26 -1.83
N GLN A 78 24.63 6.05 -3.03
CA GLN A 78 24.82 4.83 -3.82
C GLN A 78 26.20 4.78 -4.48
N SER A 79 26.72 5.92 -4.97
CA SER A 79 28.04 6.03 -5.61
C SER A 79 29.21 5.98 -4.62
N SER A 80 28.97 6.17 -3.32
CA SER A 80 30.01 6.17 -2.30
C SER A 80 30.57 4.76 -2.04
N LYS A 81 31.90 4.58 -2.15
CA LYS A 81 32.65 3.31 -2.07
C LYS A 81 32.22 2.35 -0.93
N SER A 82 32.38 1.05 -1.20
CA SER A 82 31.86 -0.10 -0.44
C SER A 82 32.55 -0.43 0.89
N LYS A 83 33.74 0.11 1.19
CA LYS A 83 34.39 -0.05 2.51
C LYS A 83 33.82 0.96 3.49
N VAL A 84 32.70 0.61 4.12
CA VAL A 84 31.93 1.52 4.98
C VAL A 84 32.05 1.08 6.44
N THR A 85 32.59 1.96 7.30
CA THR A 85 32.59 1.75 8.76
C THR A 85 31.17 1.72 9.30
N GLN A 86 30.93 1.06 10.45
CA GLN A 86 29.61 1.06 11.09
C GLN A 86 29.07 2.48 11.33
N THR A 87 29.95 3.42 11.73
CA THR A 87 29.62 4.84 11.91
C THR A 87 29.11 5.50 10.63
N THR A 88 29.70 5.15 9.49
CA THR A 88 29.27 5.69 8.19
C THR A 88 27.92 5.11 7.78
N LEU A 89 27.65 3.82 8.05
CA LEU A 89 26.33 3.22 7.84
C LEU A 89 25.25 3.90 8.70
N ALA A 90 25.54 4.12 9.99
CA ALA A 90 24.63 4.80 10.91
C ALA A 90 24.32 6.24 10.46
N THR A 91 25.33 6.96 9.97
CA THR A 91 25.17 8.32 9.44
C THR A 91 24.31 8.34 8.17
N ARG A 92 24.52 7.38 7.25
CA ARG A 92 23.67 7.22 6.05
C ARG A 92 22.23 6.90 6.44
N GLN A 93 22.01 5.98 7.37
CA GLN A 93 20.66 5.63 7.83
C GLN A 93 19.96 6.82 8.49
N LYS A 94 20.68 7.61 9.31
CA LYS A 94 20.15 8.85 9.89
C LYS A 94 19.70 9.82 8.80
N LYS A 95 20.53 10.04 7.78
CA LYS A 95 20.20 10.90 6.64
C LYS A 95 18.98 10.40 5.87
N MET A 96 18.90 9.09 5.60
CA MET A 96 17.74 8.46 4.94
C MET A 96 16.44 8.69 5.73
N ASN A 97 16.48 8.50 7.06
CA ASN A 97 15.34 8.73 7.94
C ASN A 97 14.93 10.20 7.98
N GLU A 98 15.90 11.11 8.01
CA GLU A 98 15.71 12.54 7.96
C GLU A 98 15.01 13.00 6.67
N MET A 99 15.43 12.48 5.51
CA MET A 99 14.78 12.78 4.23
C MET A 99 13.35 12.23 4.18
N CYS A 100 13.12 11.00 4.65
CA CYS A 100 11.78 10.42 4.73
C CYS A 100 10.86 11.23 5.67
N SER A 101 11.39 11.68 6.80
CA SER A 101 10.68 12.52 7.76
C SER A 101 10.29 13.87 7.15
N LEU A 102 11.21 14.50 6.41
CA LEU A 102 10.94 15.75 5.71
C LEU A 102 9.86 15.58 4.63
N MET A 103 9.98 14.55 3.79
CA MET A 103 9.00 14.24 2.75
C MET A 103 7.61 13.97 3.35
N LYS A 104 7.54 13.16 4.41
CA LYS A 104 6.30 12.90 5.14
C LYS A 104 5.70 14.17 5.70
N TYR A 105 6.50 14.99 6.40
CA TYR A 105 6.03 16.25 6.98
C TYR A 105 5.45 17.18 5.92
N PHE A 106 6.14 17.31 4.78
CA PHE A 106 5.69 18.11 3.66
C PHE A 106 4.32 17.65 3.14
N ILE A 107 4.15 16.35 2.88
CA ILE A 107 2.88 15.80 2.38
C ILE A 107 1.75 15.96 3.42
N CYS A 108 2.02 15.70 4.70
CA CYS A 108 1.04 15.93 5.76
C CYS A 108 0.62 17.41 5.82
N SER A 109 1.57 18.33 5.65
CA SER A 109 1.29 19.77 5.67
C SER A 109 0.45 20.19 4.47
N ALA A 110 0.78 19.69 3.28
CA ALA A 110 0.02 19.93 2.04
C ALA A 110 -1.40 19.34 2.09
N ASN A 111 -1.64 18.29 2.89
CA ASN A 111 -2.95 17.67 3.05
C ASN A 111 -3.78 18.26 4.20
N LYS A 112 -3.18 19.03 5.12
CA LYS A 112 -3.81 19.45 6.39
C LYS A 112 -5.13 20.22 6.20
N ARG A 113 -5.24 21.02 5.13
CA ARG A 113 -6.41 21.86 4.80
C ARG A 113 -7.07 21.42 3.51
N GLY A 114 -7.11 20.11 3.30
CA GLY A 114 -7.53 19.45 2.09
C GLY A 114 -6.35 19.16 1.15
N PRO A 115 -6.48 18.20 0.23
CA PRO A 115 -5.34 17.68 -0.53
C PRO A 115 -4.96 18.64 -1.64
N ARG A 116 -3.73 19.17 -1.56
CA ARG A 116 -3.19 20.21 -2.47
C ARG A 116 -2.19 19.68 -3.49
N LEU A 117 -1.67 18.47 -3.32
CA LEU A 117 -0.77 17.85 -4.28
C LEU A 117 -1.56 17.15 -5.37
N LYS A 118 -1.01 17.12 -6.59
CA LYS A 118 -1.53 16.25 -7.64
C LYS A 118 -1.33 14.80 -7.26
N CYS A 119 -2.42 14.05 -7.17
CA CYS A 119 -2.38 12.63 -6.82
C CYS A 119 -1.50 11.82 -7.78
N SER A 120 -1.58 12.10 -9.08
CA SER A 120 -0.78 11.43 -10.11
C SER A 120 0.72 11.56 -9.89
N GLU A 121 1.19 12.76 -9.56
CA GLU A 121 2.61 13.03 -9.29
C GLU A 121 3.07 12.35 -7.99
N LEU A 122 2.20 12.38 -6.97
CA LEU A 122 2.48 11.74 -5.69
C LEU A 122 2.59 10.22 -5.81
N LEU A 123 1.66 9.58 -6.53
CA LEU A 123 1.70 8.15 -6.78
C LEU A 123 2.90 7.76 -7.64
N LYS A 124 3.16 8.50 -8.72
CA LYS A 124 4.32 8.28 -9.58
C LYS A 124 5.61 8.27 -8.76
N HIS A 125 5.81 9.28 -7.90
CA HIS A 125 6.96 9.36 -7.01
C HIS A 125 7.09 8.15 -6.09
N VAL A 126 5.99 7.76 -5.43
CA VAL A 126 5.98 6.61 -4.51
C VAL A 126 6.34 5.33 -5.26
N MET A 127 5.77 5.13 -6.45
CA MET A 127 6.05 3.95 -7.27
C MET A 127 7.51 3.91 -7.75
N GLU A 128 8.06 5.02 -8.25
CA GLU A 128 9.46 5.10 -8.70
C GLU A 128 10.44 4.75 -7.56
N VAL A 129 10.18 5.25 -6.36
CA VAL A 129 10.99 4.93 -5.16
C VAL A 129 10.90 3.44 -4.80
N LEU A 130 9.72 2.83 -4.90
CA LEU A 130 9.50 1.44 -4.51
C LEU A 130 9.92 0.42 -5.58
N GLN A 131 9.94 0.82 -6.85
CA GLN A 131 10.37 -0.02 -7.98
C GLN A 131 11.89 -0.14 -8.08
N SER A 132 12.64 0.90 -7.66
CA SER A 132 14.10 0.83 -7.61
C SER A 132 14.55 -0.09 -6.46
N PRO A 133 15.35 -1.16 -6.70
CA PRO A 133 15.78 -2.08 -5.65
C PRO A 133 16.54 -1.40 -4.51
N TYR A 134 17.43 -0.45 -4.84
CA TYR A 134 18.19 0.32 -3.86
C TYR A 134 17.28 1.22 -3.02
N CYS A 135 16.45 2.03 -3.69
CA CYS A 135 15.53 2.95 -3.02
C CYS A 135 14.49 2.19 -2.19
N CYS A 136 13.99 1.06 -2.66
CA CYS A 136 13.06 0.21 -1.94
C CYS A 136 13.71 -0.37 -0.67
N SER A 137 14.97 -0.80 -0.76
CA SER A 137 15.74 -1.24 0.42
C SER A 137 15.91 -0.10 1.45
N ALA A 138 16.26 1.11 0.98
CA ALA A 138 16.51 2.26 1.84
C ALA A 138 15.23 2.90 2.43
N TYR A 139 14.17 2.97 1.64
CA TYR A 139 13.00 3.82 1.91
C TYR A 139 11.67 3.07 1.93
N GLY A 140 11.64 1.79 1.54
CA GLY A 140 10.41 1.04 1.28
C GLY A 140 9.43 1.02 2.45
N LYS A 141 9.92 0.84 3.68
CA LYS A 141 9.09 0.92 4.90
C LYS A 141 8.44 2.30 5.06
N ASN A 142 9.22 3.37 4.85
CA ASN A 142 8.73 4.73 5.02
C ASN A 142 7.72 5.10 3.93
N TYR A 143 8.01 4.75 2.68
CA TYR A 143 7.14 5.05 1.54
C TYR A 143 5.85 4.22 1.52
N SER A 144 5.91 2.94 1.91
CA SER A 144 4.70 2.11 2.07
C SER A 144 3.80 2.65 3.18
N SER A 145 4.39 3.06 4.31
CA SER A 145 3.65 3.70 5.41
C SER A 145 3.09 5.06 5.01
N LEU A 146 3.85 5.83 4.22
CA LEU A 146 3.44 7.14 3.72
C LEU A 146 2.24 7.02 2.77
N LEU A 147 2.32 6.09 1.81
CA LEU A 147 1.22 5.75 0.89
C LEU A 147 -0.04 5.39 1.69
N LEU A 148 0.07 4.44 2.62
CA LEU A 148 -1.07 3.97 3.40
C LEU A 148 -1.72 5.09 4.24
N LYS A 149 -0.90 5.87 4.95
CA LYS A 149 -1.40 6.79 5.98
C LYS A 149 -1.72 8.20 5.48
N ASN A 150 -1.16 8.62 4.34
CA ASN A 150 -1.28 10.00 3.87
C ASN A 150 -1.81 10.12 2.44
N VAL A 151 -1.90 9.00 1.72
CA VAL A 151 -2.44 8.98 0.36
C VAL A 151 -3.72 8.16 0.31
N LEU A 152 -3.63 6.86 0.61
CA LEU A 152 -4.77 5.94 0.58
C LEU A 152 -5.76 6.14 1.73
N SER A 153 -5.41 6.91 2.76
CA SER A 153 -6.37 7.34 3.81
C SER A 153 -7.21 8.55 3.40
N VAL A 154 -6.84 9.24 2.30
CA VAL A 154 -7.46 10.49 1.87
C VAL A 154 -8.46 10.20 0.75
N ARG A 155 -9.76 10.32 1.06
CA ARG A 155 -10.86 9.98 0.12
C ARG A 155 -10.79 10.72 -1.21
N LYS A 156 -10.41 12.00 -1.23
CA LYS A 156 -10.29 12.75 -2.49
C LYS A 156 -9.27 12.10 -3.43
N TYR A 157 -8.14 11.64 -2.90
CA TYR A 157 -7.15 10.97 -3.72
C TYR A 157 -7.70 9.69 -4.34
N TRP A 158 -8.57 8.93 -3.67
CA TRP A 158 -9.20 7.76 -4.29
C TRP A 158 -9.93 8.10 -5.59
N CYS A 159 -10.62 9.24 -5.62
CA CYS A 159 -11.33 9.72 -6.82
C CYS A 159 -10.37 10.22 -7.93
N ASP A 160 -9.15 10.61 -7.56
CA ASP A 160 -8.13 11.11 -8.50
C ASP A 160 -7.24 9.98 -9.06
N ILE A 161 -7.22 8.79 -8.44
CA ILE A 161 -6.42 7.64 -8.88
C ILE A 161 -7.14 6.93 -10.03
N THR A 162 -6.47 6.80 -11.17
CA THR A 162 -7.03 6.14 -12.35
C THR A 162 -7.05 4.61 -12.18
N PRO A 163 -7.91 3.89 -12.93
CA PRO A 163 -7.90 2.42 -12.91
C PRO A 163 -6.52 1.81 -13.20
N GLN A 164 -5.76 2.38 -14.13
CA GLN A 164 -4.40 1.93 -14.45
C GLN A 164 -3.43 2.15 -13.28
N GLN A 165 -3.57 3.25 -12.53
CA GLN A 165 -2.76 3.50 -11.34
C GLN A 165 -3.10 2.53 -10.20
N TRP A 166 -4.38 2.21 -10.00
CA TRP A 166 -4.79 1.16 -9.06
C TRP A 166 -4.18 -0.19 -9.41
N GLN A 167 -4.24 -0.60 -10.68
CA GLN A 167 -3.60 -1.82 -11.16
C GLN A 167 -2.09 -1.81 -10.91
N SER A 168 -1.42 -0.70 -11.25
CA SER A 168 0.03 -0.58 -11.08
C SER A 168 0.45 -0.67 -9.61
N LEU A 169 -0.33 -0.07 -8.70
CA LEU A 169 -0.12 -0.21 -7.26
C LEU A 169 -0.28 -1.66 -6.84
N LEU A 170 -1.31 -2.34 -7.34
CA LEU A 170 -1.56 -3.73 -6.99
C LEU A 170 -0.40 -4.63 -7.42
N ASP A 171 0.01 -4.56 -8.68
CA ASP A 171 1.09 -5.38 -9.22
C ASP A 171 2.40 -5.15 -8.46
N LEU A 172 2.71 -3.89 -8.13
CA LEU A 172 3.87 -3.52 -7.33
C LEU A 172 3.84 -4.18 -5.94
N PHE A 173 2.73 -4.03 -5.20
CA PHE A 173 2.67 -4.53 -3.83
C PHE A 173 2.53 -6.07 -3.75
N CYS A 174 1.85 -6.70 -4.70
CA CYS A 174 1.84 -8.15 -4.85
C CYS A 174 3.25 -8.70 -5.15
N SER A 175 4.00 -8.02 -6.02
CA SER A 175 5.40 -8.37 -6.32
C SER A 175 6.30 -8.20 -5.09
N LEU A 176 6.20 -7.08 -4.37
CA LEU A 176 6.95 -6.83 -3.14
C LEU A 176 6.64 -7.87 -2.05
N PHE A 177 5.38 -8.30 -1.92
CA PHE A 177 4.98 -9.31 -0.93
C PHE A 177 5.51 -10.71 -1.27
N ASN A 178 5.59 -11.03 -2.56
CA ASN A 178 6.12 -12.29 -3.07
C ASN A 178 7.65 -12.32 -3.17
N SER A 179 8.32 -11.18 -3.03
CA SER A 179 9.78 -11.08 -3.03
C SER A 179 10.39 -11.79 -1.82
N SER A 180 11.56 -12.42 -2.02
CA SER A 180 12.39 -12.95 -0.93
C SER A 180 13.05 -11.84 -0.10
N SER A 181 13.09 -10.60 -0.61
CA SER A 181 13.64 -9.45 0.10
C SER A 181 12.76 -9.08 1.30
N ARG A 182 13.39 -8.98 2.48
CA ARG A 182 12.72 -8.57 3.73
C ARG A 182 12.85 -7.07 4.02
N SER A 183 13.07 -6.24 2.99
CA SER A 183 13.25 -4.78 3.18
C SER A 183 12.03 -4.08 3.78
N ILE A 184 10.84 -4.63 3.57
CA ILE A 184 9.58 -4.08 4.09
C ILE A 184 8.91 -5.13 4.97
N ASN A 185 8.41 -4.68 6.13
CA ASN A 185 7.68 -5.53 7.06
C ASN A 185 6.41 -6.09 6.38
N ARG A 186 6.20 -7.42 6.48
CA ARG A 186 5.10 -8.12 5.81
C ARG A 186 3.71 -7.68 6.29
N VAL A 187 3.56 -7.31 7.57
CA VAL A 187 2.30 -6.75 8.10
C VAL A 187 2.00 -5.40 7.44
N LEU A 188 3.00 -4.56 7.20
CA LEU A 188 2.79 -3.31 6.46
C LEU A 188 2.39 -3.58 5.00
N LEU A 189 3.06 -4.52 4.33
CA LEU A 189 2.71 -4.90 2.96
C LEU A 189 1.28 -5.44 2.88
N SER A 190 0.88 -6.35 3.77
CA SER A 190 -0.48 -6.91 3.75
C SER A 190 -1.56 -5.84 4.00
N ARG A 191 -1.29 -4.85 4.86
CA ARG A 191 -2.18 -3.69 5.04
C ARG A 191 -2.34 -2.84 3.79
N VAL A 192 -1.23 -2.61 3.07
CA VAL A 192 -1.28 -1.87 1.81
C VAL A 192 -2.05 -2.67 0.77
N ILE A 193 -1.76 -3.98 0.63
CA ILE A 193 -2.47 -4.88 -0.29
C ILE A 193 -3.96 -4.88 0.00
N HIS A 194 -4.38 -5.06 1.26
CA HIS A 194 -5.78 -4.96 1.64
C HIS A 194 -6.44 -3.65 1.19
N THR A 195 -5.76 -2.51 1.41
CA THR A 195 -6.28 -1.20 1.02
C THR A 195 -6.34 -1.03 -0.50
N VAL A 196 -5.33 -1.52 -1.23
CA VAL A 196 -5.26 -1.45 -2.70
C VAL A 196 -6.29 -2.38 -3.34
N VAL A 197 -6.49 -3.59 -2.83
CA VAL A 197 -7.55 -4.51 -3.28
C VAL A 197 -8.92 -3.87 -3.10
N LYS A 198 -9.18 -3.24 -1.95
CA LYS A 198 -10.40 -2.47 -1.73
C LYS A 198 -10.56 -1.34 -2.75
N GLY A 199 -9.49 -0.62 -3.06
CA GLY A 199 -9.43 0.40 -4.10
C GLY A 199 -9.82 -0.17 -5.46
N CYS A 200 -9.11 -1.20 -5.94
CA CYS A 200 -9.39 -1.87 -7.21
C CYS A 200 -10.85 -2.33 -7.31
N CYS A 201 -11.35 -3.05 -6.30
CA CYS A 201 -12.73 -3.58 -6.33
C CYS A 201 -13.81 -2.49 -6.28
N SER A 202 -13.50 -1.29 -5.80
CA SER A 202 -14.46 -0.18 -5.67
C SER A 202 -14.34 0.87 -6.78
N GLN A 203 -13.19 0.96 -7.45
CA GLN A 203 -12.85 2.02 -8.40
C GLN A 203 -12.63 1.51 -9.83
N THR A 204 -12.60 0.19 -10.04
CA THR A 204 -12.49 -0.44 -11.36
C THR A 204 -13.62 -1.44 -11.57
N ASP A 205 -13.67 -2.06 -12.75
CA ASP A 205 -14.60 -3.14 -13.13
C ASP A 205 -14.40 -4.47 -12.36
N GLY A 206 -13.50 -4.52 -11.38
CA GLY A 206 -13.31 -5.67 -10.49
C GLY A 206 -12.60 -6.88 -11.11
N GLY A 207 -12.22 -6.83 -12.39
CA GLY A 207 -11.69 -7.95 -13.17
C GLY A 207 -10.20 -8.25 -12.94
N ASN A 208 -9.73 -8.31 -11.69
CA ASN A 208 -8.29 -8.47 -11.45
C ASN A 208 -7.83 -9.93 -11.44
N HIS A 209 -7.53 -10.48 -12.61
CA HIS A 209 -7.09 -11.88 -12.77
C HIS A 209 -5.85 -12.22 -11.93
N THR A 210 -4.95 -11.25 -11.71
CA THR A 210 -3.72 -11.39 -10.91
C THR A 210 -4.01 -11.71 -9.44
N LEU A 211 -5.16 -11.29 -8.91
CA LEU A 211 -5.51 -11.55 -7.51
C LEU A 211 -5.79 -13.02 -7.22
N PHE A 212 -6.34 -13.77 -8.16
CA PHE A 212 -6.56 -15.21 -7.99
C PHE A 212 -5.23 -15.93 -7.72
N SER A 213 -4.22 -15.73 -8.57
CA SER A 213 -2.91 -16.37 -8.41
C SER A 213 -2.15 -15.82 -7.21
N PHE A 214 -2.29 -14.53 -6.90
CA PHE A 214 -1.70 -13.93 -5.71
C PHE A 214 -2.23 -14.58 -4.43
N PHE A 215 -3.55 -14.65 -4.24
CA PHE A 215 -4.15 -15.19 -3.02
C PHE A 215 -3.90 -16.69 -2.87
N SER A 216 -4.03 -17.46 -3.95
CA SER A 216 -3.64 -18.88 -4.01
C SER A 216 -2.22 -19.06 -3.46
N LYS A 217 -1.23 -18.39 -4.07
CA LYS A 217 0.18 -18.48 -3.64
C LYS A 217 0.41 -18.01 -2.21
N ALA A 218 -0.20 -16.89 -1.82
CA ALA A 218 0.03 -16.29 -0.51
C ALA A 218 -0.54 -17.15 0.63
N LEU A 219 -1.74 -17.71 0.44
CA LEU A 219 -2.49 -18.39 1.50
C LEU A 219 -2.27 -19.92 1.51
N LEU A 220 -1.84 -20.54 0.42
CA LEU A 220 -1.34 -21.92 0.47
C LEU A 220 -0.10 -22.06 1.38
N ASN A 221 0.67 -20.97 1.55
CA ASN A 221 1.87 -20.95 2.38
C ASN A 221 1.62 -20.47 3.83
N VAL A 222 0.38 -20.47 4.33
CA VAL A 222 0.04 -20.00 5.69
C VAL A 222 0.90 -20.63 6.79
N ARG A 223 1.33 -21.89 6.62
CA ARG A 223 2.18 -22.61 7.60
C ARG A 223 3.56 -21.96 7.78
N GLN A 224 4.03 -21.20 6.79
CA GLN A 224 5.31 -20.51 6.83
C GLN A 224 5.18 -19.08 7.38
N GLU A 225 3.96 -18.55 7.46
CA GLU A 225 3.72 -17.20 7.96
C GLU A 225 3.72 -17.18 9.49
N LYS A 226 4.66 -16.42 10.07
CA LYS A 226 4.83 -16.34 11.53
C LYS A 226 3.98 -15.25 12.17
N HIS A 227 3.45 -14.33 11.36
CA HIS A 227 2.72 -13.18 11.85
C HIS A 227 1.24 -13.27 11.44
N LEU A 228 0.38 -13.71 12.37
CA LEU A 228 -1.07 -13.80 12.16
C LEU A 228 -1.74 -12.50 11.65
N PRO A 229 -1.30 -11.28 12.03
CA PRO A 229 -1.83 -10.06 11.42
C PRO A 229 -1.60 -9.96 9.89
N VAL A 230 -0.61 -10.67 9.34
CA VAL A 230 -0.46 -10.78 7.88
C VAL A 230 -1.65 -11.53 7.30
N LEU A 231 -2.00 -12.67 7.89
CA LEU A 231 -3.13 -13.49 7.46
C LEU A 231 -4.44 -12.75 7.62
N GLU A 232 -4.64 -12.03 8.73
CA GLU A 232 -5.85 -11.21 8.97
C GLU A 232 -6.09 -10.24 7.81
N HIS A 233 -5.08 -9.46 7.43
CA HIS A 233 -5.21 -8.52 6.32
C HIS A 233 -5.37 -9.21 4.95
N LEU A 234 -4.73 -10.37 4.74
CA LEU A 234 -4.86 -11.10 3.47
C LEU A 234 -6.23 -11.75 3.31
N VAL A 235 -6.78 -12.36 4.36
CA VAL A 235 -8.12 -12.97 4.32
C VAL A 235 -9.18 -11.88 4.17
N SER A 236 -9.04 -10.76 4.86
CA SER A 236 -9.91 -9.59 4.66
C SER A 236 -9.86 -9.07 3.21
N ALA A 237 -8.67 -9.00 2.62
CA ALA A 237 -8.51 -8.61 1.22
C ALA A 237 -9.14 -9.64 0.27
N LEU A 238 -8.99 -10.93 0.58
CA LEU A 238 -9.59 -12.04 -0.17
C LEU A 238 -11.12 -11.95 -0.15
N ASN A 239 -11.73 -11.69 1.01
CA ASN A 239 -13.18 -11.54 1.13
C ASN A 239 -13.73 -10.42 0.23
N ILE A 240 -13.06 -9.25 0.24
CA ILE A 240 -13.41 -8.12 -0.63
C ILE A 240 -13.31 -8.53 -2.11
N PHE A 241 -12.18 -9.13 -2.49
CA PHE A 241 -11.94 -9.56 -3.86
C PHE A 241 -12.95 -10.61 -4.31
N SER A 242 -13.17 -11.66 -3.52
CA SER A 242 -14.08 -12.75 -3.83
C SER A 242 -15.51 -12.26 -4.01
N ARG A 243 -15.99 -11.29 -3.22
CA ARG A 243 -17.30 -10.66 -3.45
C ARG A 243 -17.37 -9.91 -4.77
N CYS A 244 -16.35 -9.12 -5.08
CA CYS A 244 -16.27 -8.38 -6.33
C CYS A 244 -16.22 -9.31 -7.55
N ALA A 245 -15.39 -10.36 -7.47
CA ALA A 245 -15.19 -11.32 -8.54
C ALA A 245 -16.34 -12.33 -8.69
N ALA A 246 -17.13 -12.60 -7.65
CA ALA A 246 -18.21 -13.59 -7.69
C ALA A 246 -19.25 -13.31 -8.79
N MET A 247 -19.49 -12.03 -9.10
CA MET A 247 -20.46 -11.62 -10.12
C MET A 247 -20.03 -12.01 -11.54
N ASN A 248 -18.72 -11.95 -11.84
CA ASN A 248 -18.19 -12.10 -13.20
C ASN A 248 -17.29 -13.33 -13.37
N SER A 249 -16.88 -13.96 -12.28
CA SER A 249 -15.88 -15.04 -12.25
C SER A 249 -16.20 -16.07 -11.17
N ARG A 250 -17.50 -16.30 -10.91
CA ARG A 250 -18.00 -17.21 -9.85
C ARG A 250 -17.25 -18.53 -9.79
N MET A 251 -17.09 -19.20 -10.94
CA MET A 251 -16.43 -20.51 -11.05
C MET A 251 -14.98 -20.46 -10.53
N ARG A 252 -14.25 -19.39 -10.84
CA ARG A 252 -12.88 -19.19 -10.35
C ARG A 252 -12.85 -18.87 -8.86
N VAL A 253 -13.88 -18.20 -8.34
CA VAL A 253 -14.04 -17.96 -6.89
C VAL A 253 -14.32 -19.26 -6.17
N CYS A 254 -15.15 -20.16 -6.73
CA CYS A 254 -15.38 -21.50 -6.22
C CYS A 254 -14.07 -22.32 -6.16
N HIS A 255 -13.31 -22.36 -7.25
CA HIS A 255 -12.00 -23.02 -7.33
C HIS A 255 -11.04 -22.51 -6.25
N LEU A 256 -10.88 -21.18 -6.16
CA LEU A 256 -10.03 -20.55 -5.16
C LEU A 256 -10.49 -20.89 -3.73
N GLY A 257 -11.80 -20.99 -3.51
CA GLY A 257 -12.39 -21.47 -2.26
C GLY A 257 -11.97 -22.89 -1.91
N GLU A 258 -12.16 -23.83 -2.82
CA GLU A 258 -11.78 -25.23 -2.65
C GLU A 258 -10.29 -25.41 -2.35
N GLU A 259 -9.45 -24.54 -2.93
CA GLU A 259 -8.01 -24.49 -2.70
C GLU A 259 -7.65 -23.94 -1.31
N LEU A 260 -8.30 -22.86 -0.87
CA LEU A 260 -7.91 -22.11 0.32
C LEU A 260 -8.64 -22.51 1.61
N LEU A 261 -9.73 -23.25 1.53
CA LEU A 261 -10.45 -23.78 2.70
C LEU A 261 -9.54 -24.62 3.62
N PRO A 262 -8.79 -25.64 3.15
CA PRO A 262 -7.90 -26.42 4.00
C PRO A 262 -6.86 -25.62 4.79
N PRO A 263 -6.03 -24.73 4.17
CA PRO A 263 -5.06 -23.95 4.93
C PRO A 263 -5.73 -22.98 5.92
N LEU A 264 -6.90 -22.42 5.62
CA LEU A 264 -7.62 -21.54 6.56
C LEU A 264 -8.22 -22.30 7.74
N LEU A 265 -8.71 -23.53 7.53
CA LEU A 265 -9.14 -24.42 8.62
C LEU A 265 -7.96 -24.81 9.53
N TYR A 266 -6.78 -25.05 8.96
CA TYR A 266 -5.56 -25.23 9.76
C TYR A 266 -5.25 -23.99 10.60
N VAL A 267 -5.34 -22.78 10.02
CA VAL A 267 -5.15 -21.53 10.77
C VAL A 267 -6.15 -21.44 11.93
N TRP A 268 -7.42 -21.73 11.67
CA TRP A 268 -8.47 -21.76 12.71
C TRP A 268 -8.12 -22.69 13.87
N ALA A 269 -7.84 -23.97 13.57
CA ALA A 269 -7.70 -25.02 14.56
C ALA A 269 -6.34 -24.97 15.30
N ASP A 270 -5.25 -24.67 14.58
CA ASP A 270 -3.90 -24.98 15.05
C ASP A 270 -3.04 -23.74 15.36
N THR A 271 -3.51 -22.53 15.06
CA THR A 271 -2.69 -21.31 15.23
C THR A 271 -3.17 -20.32 16.29
N ARG A 272 -4.29 -20.61 16.97
CA ARG A 272 -4.94 -19.71 17.95
C ARG A 272 -5.13 -18.28 17.41
N PRO A 273 -5.88 -18.12 16.30
CA PRO A 273 -6.07 -16.82 15.66
C PRO A 273 -6.79 -15.82 16.57
N SER A 274 -6.55 -14.52 16.33
CA SER A 274 -7.27 -13.42 16.95
C SER A 274 -8.76 -13.47 16.58
N ALA A 275 -9.64 -12.85 17.39
CA ALA A 275 -11.06 -12.75 17.06
C ALA A 275 -11.31 -12.11 15.68
N PRO A 276 -10.63 -11.00 15.29
CA PRO A 276 -10.79 -10.46 13.93
C PRO A 276 -10.39 -11.43 12.82
N LEU A 277 -9.31 -12.20 12.99
CA LEU A 277 -8.92 -13.20 11.99
C LEU A 277 -9.94 -14.36 11.94
N LYS A 278 -10.52 -14.77 13.08
CA LYS A 278 -11.62 -15.74 13.10
C LYS A 278 -12.83 -15.22 12.33
N GLU A 279 -13.24 -13.98 12.55
CA GLU A 279 -14.35 -13.33 11.83
C GLU A 279 -14.12 -13.34 10.32
N GLU A 280 -12.92 -12.96 9.87
CA GLU A 280 -12.57 -12.94 8.45
C GLU A 280 -12.58 -14.35 7.81
N ILE A 281 -12.13 -15.38 8.55
CA ILE A 281 -12.20 -16.78 8.11
C ILE A 281 -13.66 -17.24 7.97
N VAL A 282 -14.51 -16.93 8.96
CA VAL A 282 -15.95 -17.27 8.93
C VAL A 282 -16.64 -16.56 7.77
N GLU A 283 -16.33 -15.28 7.54
CA GLU A 283 -16.85 -14.52 6.42
C GLU A 283 -16.45 -15.15 5.08
N PHE A 284 -15.21 -15.61 4.94
CA PHE A 284 -14.76 -16.33 3.75
C PHE A 284 -15.54 -17.63 3.55
N PHE A 285 -15.74 -18.42 4.60
CA PHE A 285 -16.49 -19.67 4.52
C PHE A 285 -17.95 -19.43 4.13
N ASN A 286 -18.59 -18.43 4.71
CA ASN A 286 -19.96 -18.04 4.36
C ASN A 286 -20.06 -17.61 2.89
N LEU A 287 -19.10 -16.81 2.42
CA LEU A 287 -19.03 -16.41 1.02
C LEU A 287 -18.89 -17.63 0.10
N GLN A 288 -18.04 -18.59 0.46
CA GLN A 288 -17.86 -19.82 -0.31
C GLN A 288 -19.15 -20.66 -0.38
N LEU A 289 -19.89 -20.78 0.72
CA LEU A 289 -21.20 -21.42 0.70
C LEU A 289 -22.16 -20.72 -0.27
N CYS A 290 -22.24 -19.39 -0.24
CA CYS A 290 -23.13 -18.62 -1.11
C CYS A 290 -22.76 -18.72 -2.60
N VAL A 291 -21.47 -18.69 -2.95
CA VAL A 291 -21.05 -18.74 -4.37
C VAL A 291 -21.17 -20.15 -4.96
N HIS A 292 -20.95 -21.20 -4.15
CA HIS A 292 -21.14 -22.60 -4.53
C HIS A 292 -22.62 -22.97 -4.63
N HIS A 293 -23.47 -22.40 -3.77
CA HIS A 293 -24.89 -22.74 -3.64
C HIS A 293 -25.80 -21.49 -3.65
N PRO A 294 -25.90 -20.75 -4.77
CA PRO A 294 -26.64 -19.48 -4.82
C PRO A 294 -28.15 -19.62 -4.56
N ARG A 295 -28.71 -20.84 -4.68
CA ARG A 295 -30.11 -21.15 -4.35
C ARG A 295 -30.26 -22.02 -3.09
N GLY A 296 -29.18 -22.18 -2.34
CA GLY A 296 -29.12 -23.01 -1.14
C GLY A 296 -28.68 -24.45 -1.41
N ALA A 297 -28.09 -25.07 -0.39
CA ALA A 297 -27.46 -26.38 -0.48
C ALA A 297 -28.43 -27.57 -0.64
N LYS A 298 -29.75 -27.33 -0.52
CA LYS A 298 -30.79 -28.36 -0.58
C LYS A 298 -31.40 -28.53 -1.97
N THR A 299 -31.15 -27.62 -2.91
CA THR A 299 -31.69 -27.65 -4.26
C THR A 299 -30.60 -28.08 -5.23
N GLN A 300 -30.53 -29.37 -5.57
CA GLN A 300 -29.48 -29.94 -6.43
C GLN A 300 -29.49 -29.36 -7.86
N ASP A 301 -30.66 -28.95 -8.36
CA ASP A 301 -30.88 -28.77 -9.80
C ASP A 301 -30.93 -27.33 -10.32
N SER A 302 -30.47 -26.32 -9.56
CA SER A 302 -30.40 -24.98 -10.15
C SER A 302 -29.26 -24.09 -9.65
N GLY A 303 -28.14 -24.15 -10.38
CA GLY A 303 -27.09 -23.13 -10.33
C GLY A 303 -25.98 -23.37 -9.32
N ALA A 304 -26.00 -24.47 -8.58
CA ALA A 304 -24.88 -24.88 -7.73
C ALA A 304 -23.67 -25.29 -8.58
N HIS A 305 -22.46 -25.07 -8.05
CA HIS A 305 -21.22 -25.44 -8.73
C HIS A 305 -20.11 -25.72 -7.73
N ALA A 306 -19.43 -26.84 -7.92
CA ALA A 306 -18.10 -27.14 -7.42
C ALA A 306 -17.25 -27.69 -8.58
N GLU A 307 -15.94 -27.49 -8.54
CA GLU A 307 -15.03 -28.08 -9.52
C GLU A 307 -14.84 -29.57 -9.27
N ASP A 308 -14.69 -29.95 -7.99
CA ASP A 308 -14.75 -31.33 -7.54
C ASP A 308 -15.78 -31.46 -6.41
N TRP A 309 -16.94 -32.04 -6.73
CA TRP A 309 -18.03 -32.26 -5.77
C TRP A 309 -17.65 -33.16 -4.60
N THR A 310 -16.76 -34.13 -4.82
CA THR A 310 -16.30 -35.02 -3.75
C THR A 310 -15.43 -34.25 -2.78
N ARG A 311 -14.47 -33.48 -3.32
CA ARG A 311 -13.62 -32.58 -2.53
C ARG A 311 -14.46 -31.54 -1.79
N TRP A 312 -15.35 -30.83 -2.48
CA TRP A 312 -16.20 -29.81 -1.87
C TRP A 312 -17.01 -30.38 -0.70
N ARG A 313 -17.62 -31.56 -0.87
CA ARG A 313 -18.36 -32.23 0.21
C ARG A 313 -17.45 -32.57 1.39
N GLN A 314 -16.23 -33.04 1.15
CA GLN A 314 -15.25 -33.29 2.22
C GLN A 314 -14.88 -32.00 2.97
N LEU A 315 -14.70 -30.88 2.25
CA LEU A 315 -14.42 -29.58 2.86
C LEU A 315 -15.57 -29.11 3.75
N LEU A 316 -16.81 -29.32 3.33
CA LEU A 316 -18.00 -29.01 4.14
C LEU A 316 -18.05 -29.85 5.43
N TYR A 317 -17.73 -31.15 5.36
CA TYR A 317 -17.65 -31.98 6.56
C TYR A 317 -16.55 -31.50 7.50
N ASN A 318 -15.35 -31.20 6.99
CA ASN A 318 -14.26 -30.68 7.81
C ASN A 318 -14.62 -29.34 8.48
N LEU A 319 -15.32 -28.46 7.76
CA LEU A 319 -15.82 -27.21 8.30
C LEU A 319 -16.83 -27.46 9.42
N TYR A 320 -17.80 -28.35 9.19
CA TYR A 320 -18.79 -28.72 10.19
C TYR A 320 -18.14 -29.27 11.46
N ASP A 321 -17.22 -30.23 11.34
CA ASP A 321 -16.49 -30.80 12.48
C ASP A 321 -15.70 -29.73 13.25
N THR A 322 -15.09 -28.79 12.54
CA THR A 322 -14.35 -27.67 13.14
C THR A 322 -15.28 -26.76 13.95
N LEU A 323 -16.46 -26.46 13.43
CA LEU A 323 -17.46 -25.63 14.12
C LEU A 323 -18.03 -26.35 15.34
N VAL A 324 -18.31 -27.65 15.25
CA VAL A 324 -18.80 -28.45 16.39
C VAL A 324 -17.78 -28.45 17.53
N ARG A 325 -16.48 -28.57 17.22
CA ARG A 325 -15.41 -28.51 18.23
C ARG A 325 -15.21 -27.13 18.86
N GLU A 326 -15.61 -26.05 18.19
CA GLU A 326 -15.52 -24.70 18.76
C GLU A 326 -16.68 -24.43 19.75
N ILE A 327 -17.85 -25.00 19.48
CA ILE A 327 -19.06 -24.80 20.29
C ILE A 327 -19.11 -25.75 21.49
N GLY A 328 -18.63 -26.99 21.31
CA GLY A 328 -18.60 -28.03 22.35
C GLY A 328 -17.41 -27.92 23.28
#